data_AF-A0A7C1C004-F1
#
_entry.id   AF-A0A7C1C004-F1
#
_cell.length_a   1.000
_cell.length_b   1.000
_cell.length_c   1.000
_cell.angle_alpha   90.00
_cell.angle_beta   90.00
_cell.angle_gamma   90.00
#
_symmetry.space_group_name_H-M   'P 1'
#
loop_
_entity.id
_entity.type
_entity.pdbx_description
1 polymer ?
#
loop_
_entity_poly.entity_id
_entity_poly.type
_entity_poly.pdbx_seq_one_letter_code
_entity_poly.pdbx_strand_id
1 'polypeptide(L)'
;MNYTNDSAPTHLASAMNAPVAAIFCSTVPEFGFGPLSATSFVIQTTENLFCRPCGLHGKKVCPKKHFKCAETIELKQLLLCLKN
;
A
#
# COMPACT_ATOMS: atom_id res chain seq x y z
N MET A 1 9.89 -5.52 -10.60
CA MET A 1 9.11 -4.78 -9.58
C MET A 1 8.08 -5.73 -8.98
N ASN A 2 8.06 -5.90 -7.66
CA ASN A 2 7.04 -6.71 -6.97
C ASN A 2 5.92 -5.79 -6.48
N TYR A 3 4.71 -5.97 -7.00
CA TYR A 3 3.53 -5.26 -6.48
C TYR A 3 2.87 -6.11 -5.40
N THR A 4 2.67 -5.50 -4.24
CA THR A 4 2.15 -6.18 -3.06
C THR A 4 1.15 -5.27 -2.36
N ASN A 5 0.17 -5.84 -1.68
CA ASN A 5 -0.54 -5.12 -0.62
C ASN A 5 0.33 -5.10 0.65
N ASP A 6 -0.11 -4.35 1.66
CA ASP A 6 0.45 -4.31 3.02
C ASP A 6 0.25 -5.64 3.77
N SER A 7 0.85 -6.72 3.26
CA SER A 7 0.80 -8.06 3.85
C SER A 7 2.14 -8.80 3.70
N ALA A 8 2.20 -10.06 4.12
CA ALA A 8 3.43 -10.86 4.18
C ALA A 8 4.34 -10.79 2.92
N PRO A 9 3.83 -10.78 1.67
CA PRO A 9 4.64 -10.58 0.47
C PRO A 9 5.50 -9.30 0.47
N THR A 10 5.04 -8.19 1.06
CA THR A 10 5.84 -6.97 1.22
C THR A 10 7.13 -7.26 2.00
N HIS A 11 7.00 -8.00 3.10
CA HIS A 11 8.13 -8.33 3.97
C HIS A 11 9.06 -9.36 3.35
N LEU A 12 8.52 -10.35 2.62
CA LEU A 12 9.32 -11.32 1.88
C LEU A 12 10.15 -10.65 0.78
N ALA A 13 9.54 -9.76 -0.01
CA ALA A 13 10.26 -9.00 -1.03
C ALA A 13 11.35 -8.10 -0.39
N SER A 14 11.04 -7.48 0.74
CA SER A 14 12.00 -6.66 1.50
C SER A 14 13.17 -7.47 2.05
N ALA A 15 12.92 -8.66 2.61
CA ALA A 15 13.96 -9.55 3.14
C ALA A 15 14.95 -10.01 2.06
N MET A 16 14.48 -10.15 0.82
CA MET A 16 15.32 -10.48 -0.33
C MET A 16 15.96 -9.24 -0.99
N ASN A 17 15.73 -8.05 -0.43
CA ASN A 17 16.11 -6.76 -1.03
C ASN A 17 15.65 -6.62 -2.49
N ALA A 18 14.51 -7.24 -2.84
CA ALA A 18 13.93 -7.16 -4.17
C ALA A 18 13.15 -5.85 -4.32
N PRO A 19 13.14 -5.20 -5.50
CA PRO A 19 12.34 -3.98 -5.70
C PRO A 19 10.86 -4.22 -5.42
N VAL A 20 10.24 -3.39 -4.58
CA VAL A 20 8.85 -3.58 -4.11
C VAL A 20 8.04 -2.30 -4.13
N ALA A 21 6.82 -2.39 -4.65
CA ALA A 21 5.80 -1.36 -4.56
C ALA A 21 4.68 -1.89 -3.65
N ALA A 22 4.61 -1.35 -2.42
CA ALA A 22 3.64 -1.74 -1.41
C ALA A 22 2.41 -0.82 -1.47
N ILE A 23 1.23 -1.41 -1.62
CA ILE A 23 -0.05 -0.73 -1.78
C ILE A 23 -0.80 -0.76 -0.44
N PHE A 24 -1.04 0.41 0.13
CA PHE A 24 -1.77 0.60 1.39
C PHE A 24 -3.18 1.14 1.11
N CYS A 25 -4.18 0.33 1.43
CA CYS A 25 -5.59 0.73 1.31
C CYS A 25 -6.22 0.96 2.69
N SER A 26 -6.59 -0.12 3.39
CA SER A 26 -7.37 -0.06 4.63
C SER A 26 -6.56 0.41 5.85
N THR A 27 -5.25 0.19 5.83
CA THR A 27 -4.28 0.61 6.84
C THR A 27 -3.47 1.81 6.31
N VAL A 28 -2.49 2.24 7.10
CA VAL A 28 -1.64 3.39 6.79
C VAL A 28 -0.16 3.02 6.99
N PRO A 29 0.77 3.56 6.17
CA PRO A 29 2.20 3.30 6.30
C PRO A 29 2.79 3.65 7.68
N GLU A 30 2.20 4.63 8.37
CA GLU A 30 2.61 5.15 9.67
C GLU A 30 2.54 4.11 10.79
N PHE A 31 1.86 2.97 10.58
CA PHE A 31 1.95 1.82 11.48
C PHE A 31 3.32 1.13 11.48
N GLY A 32 4.22 1.47 10.54
CA GLY A 32 5.58 0.96 10.50
C GLY A 32 5.76 -0.38 9.79
N PHE A 33 4.71 -0.90 9.13
CA PHE A 33 4.76 -2.16 8.37
C PHE A 33 5.10 -1.97 6.88
N GLY A 34 5.82 -0.91 6.55
CA GLY A 34 6.25 -0.61 5.18
C GLY A 34 7.35 -1.56 4.65
N PRO A 35 7.63 -1.49 3.34
CA PRO A 35 8.77 -2.19 2.76
C PRO A 35 10.11 -1.63 3.28
N LEU A 36 11.12 -2.49 3.37
CA LEU A 36 12.48 -2.14 3.80
C LEU A 36 13.54 -2.37 2.70
N SER A 37 13.11 -2.73 1.49
CA SER A 37 14.00 -2.88 0.34
C SER A 37 14.65 -1.55 -0.06
N ALA A 38 15.90 -1.60 -0.52
CA ALA A 38 16.63 -0.42 -1.02
C ALA A 38 15.89 0.30 -2.14
N THR A 39 15.21 -0.46 -3.01
CA THR A 39 14.30 0.08 -4.01
C THR A 39 12.87 -0.21 -3.59
N SER A 40 12.24 0.74 -2.90
CA SER A 40 10.88 0.59 -2.42
C SER A 40 10.01 1.80 -2.71
N PHE A 41 8.73 1.54 -2.96
CA PHE A 41 7.71 2.54 -3.21
C PHE A 41 6.48 2.25 -2.35
N VAL A 42 5.89 3.28 -1.77
CA VAL A 42 4.63 3.20 -1.05
C VAL A 42 3.55 3.87 -1.89
N ILE A 43 2.49 3.12 -2.19
CA ILE A 43 1.36 3.55 -3.00
C ILE A 43 0.12 3.56 -2.12
N GLN A 44 -0.54 4.70 -2.05
CA GLN A 44 -1.76 4.89 -1.27
C GLN A 44 -2.63 5.99 -1.89
N THR A 45 -3.89 6.04 -1.49
CA THR A 45 -4.79 7.15 -1.83
C THR A 45 -4.18 8.49 -1.40
N THR A 46 -4.40 9.54 -2.21
CA THR A 46 -4.10 10.93 -1.85
C THR A 46 -5.26 11.62 -1.13
N GLU A 47 -6.45 11.00 -1.08
CA GLU A 47 -7.59 11.53 -0.34
C GLU A 47 -7.35 11.40 1.18
N ASN A 48 -7.65 12.46 1.91
CA ASN A 48 -7.72 12.39 3.37
C ASN A 48 -9.08 11.78 3.78
N LEU A 49 -9.09 10.48 4.03
CA LEU A 49 -10.29 9.73 4.38
C LEU A 49 -10.46 9.62 5.89
N PHE A 50 -11.53 10.21 6.44
CA PHE A 50 -11.86 10.10 7.88
C PHE A 50 -12.02 8.66 8.40
N CYS A 51 -12.26 7.70 7.50
CA CYS A 51 -12.41 6.28 7.83
C CYS A 51 -11.10 5.48 7.75
N ARG A 52 -9.97 6.13 7.47
CA ARG A 52 -8.65 5.51 7.26
C ARG A 52 -7.67 6.00 8.35
N PRO A 53 -6.97 5.09 9.05
CA PRO A 53 -7.01 3.62 8.96
C PRO A 53 -8.35 3.05 9.42
N CYS A 54 -8.79 1.94 8.84
CA CYS A 54 -10.02 1.24 9.25
C CYS A 54 -9.83 0.41 10.55
N GLY A 55 -8.61 0.33 11.06
CA GLY A 55 -8.16 -0.46 12.20
C GLY A 55 -6.71 -0.94 12.01
N LEU A 56 -6.13 -1.59 13.03
CA LEU A 56 -4.72 -2.05 13.01
C LEU A 56 -4.42 -3.03 11.86
N HIS A 57 -5.36 -3.93 11.53
CA HIS A 57 -5.20 -4.95 10.49
C HIS A 57 -6.18 -4.77 9.31
N GLY A 58 -6.74 -3.56 9.17
CA GLY A 58 -7.78 -3.29 8.19
C GLY A 58 -9.08 -4.08 8.42
N LYS A 59 -9.89 -4.19 7.37
CA LYS A 59 -11.17 -4.92 7.36
C LYS A 59 -11.33 -5.72 6.06
N LYS A 60 -11.96 -6.89 6.13
CA LYS A 60 -12.30 -7.71 4.95
C LYS A 60 -13.30 -7.02 4.01
N VAL A 61 -14.18 -6.18 4.56
CA VAL A 61 -15.21 -5.45 3.82
C VAL A 61 -15.17 -3.99 4.25
N CYS A 62 -15.25 -3.08 3.28
CA CYS A 62 -15.30 -1.64 3.54
C CYS A 62 -16.58 -1.26 4.29
N PRO A 63 -16.51 -0.78 5.55
CA PRO A 63 -17.71 -0.42 6.31
C PRO A 63 -18.47 0.77 5.70
N LYS A 64 -17.77 1.59 4.92
CA LYS A 64 -18.33 2.77 4.23
C LYS A 64 -18.84 2.48 2.81
N LYS A 65 -18.68 1.24 2.32
CA LYS A 65 -19.19 0.75 1.03
C LYS A 65 -18.71 1.51 -0.23
N HIS A 66 -17.73 2.41 -0.10
CA HIS A 66 -17.18 3.17 -1.24
C HIS A 66 -15.80 2.69 -1.69
N PHE A 67 -15.04 2.00 -0.82
CA PHE A 67 -13.67 1.53 -1.09
C PHE A 67 -12.66 2.53 -1.69
N LYS A 68 -12.97 3.84 -1.66
CA LYS A 68 -12.09 4.98 -2.00
C LYS A 68 -10.61 4.84 -1.66
N CYS A 69 -10.23 4.23 -0.53
CA CYS A 69 -8.82 4.07 -0.18
C CYS A 69 -8.02 3.24 -1.20
N ALA A 70 -8.70 2.42 -2.02
CA ALA A 70 -8.14 1.74 -3.18
C ALA A 70 -8.54 2.40 -4.50
N GLU A 71 -9.82 2.75 -4.68
CA GLU A 71 -10.35 3.19 -5.98
C GLU A 71 -9.84 4.58 -6.43
N THR A 72 -9.32 5.38 -5.50
CA THR A 72 -8.76 6.70 -5.80
C THR A 72 -7.25 6.67 -6.04
N ILE A 73 -6.63 5.48 -5.98
CA ILE A 73 -5.23 5.31 -6.38
C ILE A 73 -5.16 5.40 -7.89
N GLU A 74 -4.43 6.39 -8.39
CA GLU A 74 -4.30 6.60 -9.83
C GLU A 74 -3.31 5.61 -10.45
N LEU A 75 -3.60 5.18 -11.68
CA LEU A 75 -2.70 4.32 -12.46
C LEU A 75 -1.28 4.91 -12.57
N LYS A 76 -1.16 6.23 -12.62
CA LYS A 76 0.13 6.92 -12.67
C LYS A 76 1.01 6.58 -11.47
N GLN A 77 0.45 6.47 -10.26
CA GLN A 77 1.20 6.12 -9.05
C GLN A 77 1.81 4.71 -9.17
N LEU A 78 1.08 3.77 -9.77
CA LEU A 78 1.55 2.41 -10.03
C LEU A 78 2.67 2.37 -11.07
N LEU A 79 2.55 3.16 -12.14
CA LEU A 79 3.50 3.16 -13.27
C LEU A 79 4.81 3.90 -12.99
N LEU A 80 4.81 4.90 -12.10
CA LEU A 80 6.02 5.65 -11.75
C LEU A 80 7.13 4.75 -11.20
N CYS A 81 6.77 3.64 -10.55
CA CYS A 81 7.69 2.68 -9.98
C CYS A 81 8.50 1.89 -11.03
N LEU A 82 8.08 1.87 -12.29
CA LEU A 82 8.72 1.10 -13.38
C LEU A 82 9.72 1.90 -14.22
N LYS A 83 9.73 3.23 -14.08
CA LYS A 83 10.57 4.11 -14.91
C LYS A 83 11.96 4.35 -14.31
N ASN A 84 12.36 3.54 -13.34
CA ASN A 84 13.63 3.65 -12.61
C ASN A 84 14.48 2.41 -12.86
#